data_AF-A0A3P8EPK3-F1
#
_entry.id   AF-A0A3P8EPK3-F1
#
_cell.length_a   1.000
_cell.length_b   1.000
_cell.length_c   1.000
_cell.angle_alpha   90.00
_cell.angle_beta   90.00
_cell.angle_gamma   90.00
#
_symmetry.space_group_name_H-M   'P 1'
#
loop_
_entity.id
_entity.type
_entity.pdbx_description
1 polymer ?
#
loop_
_entity_poly.entity_id
_entity_poly.type
_entity_poly.pdbx_seq_one_letter_code
_entity_poly.pdbx_strand_id
1 'polypeptide(L)'
;MWERTNQLPAEEEIRKRRWKWIGHTLRKSSNCITRQALTWNPEGKRKRGRPKNTLRRIIEADMKTMNYNWTELERIALDRVGWRMLVSGLCSFTRSNRRK
;
A
#
# COMPACT_ATOMS: atom_id res chain seq x y z
N MET A 1 3.69 23.38 14.42
CA MET A 1 3.98 22.32 15.42
C MET A 1 4.74 21.14 14.85
N TRP A 2 4.42 20.61 13.66
CA TRP A 2 5.16 19.46 13.09
C TRP A 2 6.45 19.84 12.34
N GLU A 3 6.57 21.07 11.82
CA GLU A 3 7.71 21.52 10.99
C GLU A 3 9.07 21.57 11.73
N ARG A 4 9.09 21.43 13.06
CA ARG A 4 10.30 21.55 13.90
C ARG A 4 10.90 20.22 14.33
N THR A 5 10.19 19.11 14.17
CA THR A 5 10.74 17.77 14.41
C THR A 5 11.02 17.14 13.05
N ASN A 6 12.26 16.69 12.80
CA ASN A 6 12.65 15.96 11.58
C ASN A 6 11.95 14.57 11.45
N GLN A 7 10.74 14.41 11.99
CA GLN A 7 9.97 13.18 12.02
C GLN A 7 9.21 13.01 10.71
N LEU A 8 9.15 11.78 10.20
CA LEU A 8 8.32 11.50 9.01
C LEU A 8 6.83 11.56 9.39
N PRO A 9 5.95 12.11 8.53
CA PRO A 9 4.52 12.06 8.75
C PRO A 9 4.03 10.62 8.99
N ALA A 10 3.18 10.44 10.00
CA ALA A 10 2.66 9.12 10.37
C ALA A 10 1.99 8.41 9.18
N GLU A 11 1.33 9.15 8.29
CA GLU A 11 0.72 8.62 7.07
C GLU A 11 1.75 8.00 6.11
N GLU A 12 2.92 8.63 5.95
CA GLU A 12 4.00 8.13 5.10
C GLU A 12 4.58 6.83 5.68
N GLU A 13 4.74 6.77 7.00
CA GLU A 13 5.23 5.57 7.66
C GLU A 13 4.22 4.42 7.59
N ILE A 14 2.94 4.70 7.83
CA ILE A 14 1.84 3.73 7.69
C ILE A 14 1.79 3.21 6.24
N ARG A 15 1.89 4.10 5.25
CA ARG A 15 1.92 3.73 3.83
C ARG A 15 3.12 2.85 3.52
N LYS A 16 4.32 3.22 3.96
CA LYS A 16 5.55 2.42 3.76
C LYS A 16 5.43 1.01 4.36
N ARG A 17 4.94 0.91 5.60
CA ARG A 17 4.71 -0.38 6.28
C ARG A 17 3.68 -1.23 5.53
N ARG A 18 2.60 -0.61 5.05
CA ARG A 18 1.58 -1.27 4.24
C ARG A 18 2.16 -1.83 2.95
N TRP A 19 2.91 -1.04 2.18
CA TRP A 19 3.55 -1.53 0.95
C TRP A 19 4.55 -2.65 1.25
N LYS A 20 5.38 -2.54 2.29
CA LYS A 20 6.24 -3.67 2.69
C LYS A 20 5.45 -4.97 2.94
N TRP A 21 4.30 -4.86 3.61
CA TRP A 21 3.43 -6.00 3.87
C TRP A 21 2.78 -6.56 2.59
N ILE A 22 2.25 -5.71 1.71
CA ILE A 22 1.67 -6.13 0.42
C ILE A 22 2.68 -6.95 -0.38
N GLY A 23 3.92 -6.46 -0.51
CA GLY A 23 4.96 -7.17 -1.26
C GLY A 23 5.36 -8.49 -0.61
N HIS A 24 5.31 -8.60 0.72
CA HIS A 24 5.52 -9.87 1.40
C HIS A 24 4.39 -10.86 1.13
N THR A 25 3.14 -10.40 1.17
CA THR A 25 1.94 -11.21 0.93
C THR A 25 1.85 -11.68 -0.52
N LEU A 26 2.13 -10.81 -1.50
CA LEU A 26 2.11 -11.15 -2.93
C LEU A 26 3.20 -12.15 -3.32
N ARG A 27 4.32 -12.19 -2.60
CA ARG A 27 5.39 -13.18 -2.81
C ARG A 27 5.07 -14.58 -2.27
N LYS A 28 4.03 -14.73 -1.44
CA LYS A 28 3.57 -16.05 -1.00
C LYS A 28 2.88 -16.77 -2.16
N SER A 29 2.77 -18.10 -2.03
CA SER A 29 2.04 -18.92 -3.00
C SER A 29 0.59 -18.43 -3.17
N SER A 30 0.04 -18.63 -4.36
CA SER A 30 -1.35 -18.30 -4.71
C SER A 30 -2.36 -18.93 -3.75
N ASN A 31 -2.07 -20.14 -3.28
CA ASN A 31 -2.93 -20.90 -2.37
C ASN A 31 -2.86 -20.42 -0.90
N CYS A 32 -1.98 -19.45 -0.59
CA CYS A 32 -1.86 -18.96 0.77
C CYS A 32 -3.07 -18.11 1.17
N ILE A 33 -3.68 -18.44 2.32
CA ILE A 33 -4.85 -17.74 2.87
C ILE A 33 -4.62 -16.23 2.94
N THR A 34 -3.41 -15.78 3.30
CA THR A 34 -3.09 -14.35 3.39
C THR A 34 -3.11 -13.66 2.02
N ARG A 35 -2.75 -14.36 0.94
CA ARG A 35 -2.76 -13.83 -0.42
C ARG A 35 -4.18 -13.77 -0.97
N GLN A 36 -4.99 -14.80 -0.72
CA GLN A 36 -6.42 -14.79 -1.04
C GLN A 36 -7.16 -13.68 -0.28
N ALA A 37 -6.87 -13.50 1.01
CA ALA A 37 -7.47 -12.45 1.83
C ALA A 37 -7.16 -11.02 1.32
N LEU A 38 -6.05 -10.83 0.59
CA LEU A 38 -5.68 -9.54 0.02
C LEU A 38 -6.64 -9.09 -1.09
N THR A 39 -7.12 -10.03 -1.91
CA THR A 39 -8.04 -9.76 -3.04
C THR A 39 -9.50 -10.04 -2.69
N TRP A 40 -9.75 -10.76 -1.59
CA TRP A 40 -11.09 -11.16 -1.15
C TRP A 40 -12.02 -9.96 -0.92
N ASN A 41 -13.17 -9.96 -1.60
CA ASN A 41 -14.27 -9.04 -1.32
C ASN A 41 -15.36 -9.80 -0.55
N PRO A 42 -15.54 -9.55 0.75
CA PRO A 42 -16.59 -10.24 1.50
C PRO A 42 -17.95 -9.80 0.98
N GLU A 43 -18.72 -10.78 0.51
CA GLU A 43 -20.11 -10.58 0.11
C GLU A 43 -20.98 -10.31 1.35
N GLY A 44 -21.86 -9.30 1.28
CA GLY A 44 -22.78 -8.98 2.36
C GLY A 44 -22.98 -7.49 2.63
N LYS A 45 -24.10 -7.16 3.26
CA LYS A 45 -24.44 -5.78 3.67
C LYS A 45 -23.74 -5.46 4.99
N ARG A 46 -22.99 -4.37 5.04
CA ARG A 46 -22.38 -3.87 6.28
C ARG A 46 -23.40 -3.13 7.13
N LYS A 47 -23.28 -3.23 8.46
CA LYS A 47 -24.10 -2.45 9.39
C LYS A 47 -23.89 -0.94 9.15
N ARG A 48 -24.99 -0.18 9.18
CA ARG A 48 -24.99 1.29 9.10
C ARG A 48 -24.12 1.84 10.24
N GLY A 49 -23.23 2.80 9.94
CA GLY A 49 -22.33 3.42 10.92
C GLY A 49 -20.89 2.88 10.93
N ARG A 50 -20.61 1.70 10.33
CA ARG A 50 -19.22 1.22 10.20
C ARG A 50 -18.47 1.99 9.11
N PRO A 51 -17.25 2.49 9.38
CA PRO A 51 -16.43 3.16 8.38
C PRO A 51 -16.27 2.33 7.08
N LYS A 52 -16.34 3.01 5.93
CA LYS A 52 -16.31 2.39 4.59
C LYS A 52 -14.90 1.94 4.14
N ASN A 53 -13.88 2.15 4.96
CA ASN A 53 -12.46 1.89 4.66
C ASN A 53 -12.09 0.43 4.93
N THR A 54 -12.01 -0.37 3.87
CA THR A 54 -11.51 -1.77 3.93
C THR A 54 -10.06 -1.78 3.48
N LEU A 55 -9.23 -2.72 3.97
CA LEU A 55 -7.84 -2.89 3.50
C LEU A 55 -7.74 -2.90 1.98
N ARG A 56 -8.61 -3.66 1.30
CA ARG A 56 -8.68 -3.71 -0.16
C ARG A 56 -8.90 -2.33 -0.80
N ARG A 57 -9.87 -1.54 -0.33
CA ARG A 57 -10.15 -0.19 -0.86
C ARG A 57 -9.01 0.79 -0.63
N ILE A 58 -8.35 0.68 0.52
CA ILE A 58 -7.19 1.51 0.85
C ILE A 58 -6.04 1.18 -0.12
N ILE A 59 -5.82 -0.11 -0.38
CA ILE A 59 -4.79 -0.56 -1.32
C ILE A 59 -5.13 -0.15 -2.75
N GLU A 60 -6.37 -0.34 -3.19
CA GLU A 60 -6.84 0.10 -4.52
C GLU A 60 -6.68 1.63 -4.70
N ALA A 61 -6.94 2.43 -3.66
CA ALA A 61 -6.70 3.86 -3.69
C ALA A 61 -5.20 4.20 -3.79
N ASP A 62 -4.35 3.56 -2.97
CA ASP A 62 -2.89 3.73 -3.02
C ASP A 62 -2.29 3.26 -4.36
N MET A 63 -2.89 2.25 -5.01
CA MET A 63 -2.50 1.79 -6.34
C MET A 63 -2.92 2.78 -7.43
N LYS A 64 -4.15 3.28 -7.34
CA LYS A 64 -4.69 4.27 -8.29
C LYS A 64 -3.87 5.56 -8.29
N THR A 65 -3.39 6.01 -7.12
CA THR A 65 -2.51 7.19 -7.03
C THR A 65 -1.14 6.96 -7.68
N MET A 66 -0.69 5.71 -7.78
CA MET A 66 0.57 5.36 -8.43
C MET A 66 0.42 4.85 -9.87
N ASN A 67 -0.81 4.81 -10.40
CA ASN A 67 -1.10 4.34 -11.75
C ASN A 67 -0.63 2.90 -12.04
N TYR A 68 -0.74 2.00 -11.05
CA TYR A 68 -0.45 0.57 -11.21
C TYR A 68 -1.72 -0.28 -11.16
N ASN A 69 -1.75 -1.34 -11.95
CA ASN A 69 -2.76 -2.40 -11.84
C ASN A 69 -2.26 -3.59 -10.98
N TRP A 70 -3.16 -4.52 -10.66
CA TRP A 70 -2.82 -5.68 -9.80
C TRP A 70 -1.77 -6.61 -10.45
N THR A 71 -1.81 -6.78 -11.77
CA THR A 71 -0.91 -7.69 -12.50
C THR A 71 0.52 -7.15 -12.57
N GLU A 72 0.68 -5.86 -12.82
CA GLU A 72 1.96 -5.15 -12.73
C GLU A 72 2.50 -5.21 -11.30
N LEU A 73 1.63 -5.00 -10.32
CA LEU A 73 2.05 -5.03 -8.92
C LEU A 73 2.55 -6.43 -8.50
N GLU A 74 1.89 -7.48 -8.96
CA GLU A 74 2.36 -8.85 -8.76
C GLU A 74 3.73 -9.09 -9.42
N ARG A 75 3.93 -8.61 -10.65
CA ARG A 75 5.22 -8.72 -11.35
C ARG A 75 6.34 -7.98 -10.60
N ILE A 76 6.09 -6.73 -10.18
CA ILE A 76 7.07 -5.92 -9.43
C ILE A 76 7.30 -6.52 -8.04
N ALA A 77 6.30 -7.13 -7.40
CA ALA A 77 6.47 -7.76 -6.10
C ALA A 77 7.41 -8.98 -6.15
N LEU A 78 7.46 -9.69 -7.28
CA LEU A 78 8.41 -10.77 -7.52
C LEU A 78 9.83 -10.24 -7.74
N ASP A 79 9.97 -9.12 -8.45
CA ASP A 79 11.25 -8.41 -8.56
C ASP A 79 11.60 -7.68 -7.25
N ARG A 80 12.52 -8.26 -6.48
CA ARG A 80 12.96 -7.68 -5.20
C ARG A 80 13.61 -6.30 -5.34
N VAL A 81 14.27 -6.01 -6.47
CA VAL A 81 14.94 -4.74 -6.71
C VAL A 81 13.90 -3.69 -7.10
N GLY A 82 13.05 -3.99 -8.09
CA GLY A 82 11.93 -3.16 -8.48
C GLY A 82 10.99 -2.83 -7.32
N TRP A 83 10.68 -3.81 -6.46
CA TRP A 83 9.88 -3.58 -5.25
C TRP A 83 10.56 -2.61 -4.28
N ARG A 84 11.87 -2.76 -4.06
CA ARG A 84 12.63 -1.87 -3.18
C ARG A 84 12.64 -0.44 -3.71
N MET A 85 12.78 -0.27 -5.03
CA MET A 85 12.74 1.03 -5.69
C MET A 85 11.36 1.68 -5.54
N LEU A 86 10.27 0.93 -5.76
CA LEU A 86 8.90 1.41 -5.59
C LEU A 86 8.64 1.85 -4.14
N VAL A 87 9.00 1.02 -3.16
CA VAL A 87 8.83 1.33 -1.72
C VAL A 87 9.69 2.51 -1.27
N SER A 88 10.86 2.72 -1.89
CA SER A 88 11.74 3.84 -1.56
C SER A 88 11.26 5.14 -2.24
N GLY A 89 10.81 5.06 -3.49
CA GLY A 89 10.23 6.19 -4.22
C GLY A 89 8.99 6.75 -3.52
N LEU A 90 8.18 5.88 -2.91
CA LEU A 90 7.04 6.24 -2.05
C LEU A 90 7.40 7.17 -0.88
N CYS A 91 8.64 7.15 -0.39
CA CYS A 91 9.12 8.04 0.67
C CYS A 91 9.83 9.29 0.15
N SER A 92 10.22 9.32 -1.13
CA SER A 92 10.95 10.45 -1.73
C SER A 92 10.03 11.45 -2.42
N PHE A 93 8.90 10.99 -2.99
CA PHE A 93 7.99 11.81 -3.79
C PHE A 93 7.28 12.92 -2.99
N THR A 94 7.10 12.73 -1.68
CA THR A 94 6.51 13.76 -0.80
C THR A 94 7.54 14.73 -0.24
N ARG A 95 8.83 14.38 -0.28
CA ARG A 95 9.93 15.22 0.22
C ARG A 95 10.28 16.34 -0.78
N SER A 96 10.10 16.11 -2.09
CA SER A 96 10.26 17.16 -3.12
C SER A 96 9.11 18.17 -3.11
N ASN A 97 7.88 17.74 -2.81
CA ASN A 97 6.71 18.61 -2.74
C ASN A 97 6.68 19.58 -1.53
N ARG A 98 7.64 19.46 -0.58
CA ARG A 98 7.79 20.41 0.54
C ARG A 98 8.78 21.55 0.27
N ARG A 99 9.40 21.59 -0.92
CA ARG A 99 10.31 22.67 -1.35
C ARG A 99 9.64 23.71 -2.25
N LYS A 100 8.31 23.79 -2.24
CA LYS A 100 7.54 24.90 -2.82
C LYS A 100 6.88 25.68 -1.69
#